data_AF-A0A087B4V6-F1
#
_entry.id   AF-A0A087B4V6-F1
#
_cell.length_a   1.000
_cell.length_b   1.000
_cell.length_c   1.000
_cell.angle_alpha   90.00
_cell.angle_beta   90.00
_cell.angle_gamma   90.00
#
_symmetry.space_group_name_H-M   'P 1'
#
loop_
_entity.id
_entity.type
_entity.pdbx_description
1 polymer ?
#
loop_
_entity_poly.entity_id
_entity_poly.type
_entity_poly.pdbx_seq_one_letter_code
_entity_poly.pdbx_strand_id
1 'polypeptide(L)'
;MPVMRKPKGAPNGAGGQFDANPMRDVGRPPMPPTPSNQPASGVYPAPPAWETAGWEAKNRIDLLASRGDAAGAVSLARSIGAFCPGDRIPYAEGYVAIFDGRTLESAFVQGRRVTMCEQFMPETVRVPGRDA
;
A
#
# COMPACT_ATOMS: atom_id res chain seq x y z
N MET A 1 4.44 43.30 45.84
CA MET A 1 3.69 42.39 44.95
C MET A 1 3.72 43.00 43.55
N PRO A 2 4.45 42.41 42.58
CA PRO A 2 4.65 43.06 41.29
C PRO A 2 3.46 42.82 40.35
N VAL A 3 2.95 43.93 39.83
CA VAL A 3 2.01 44.07 38.73
C VAL A 3 2.70 43.66 37.43
N MET A 4 2.17 42.67 36.70
CA MET A 4 2.56 42.41 35.31
C MET A 4 1.39 42.66 34.37
N ARG A 5 1.56 43.74 33.60
CA ARG A 5 0.71 44.21 32.51
C ARG A 5 0.74 43.22 31.35
N LYS A 6 -0.44 42.89 30.82
CA LYS A 6 -0.61 42.13 29.58
C LYS A 6 -0.03 42.93 28.40
N PRO A 7 0.87 42.39 27.57
CA PRO A 7 1.25 43.04 26.32
C PRO A 7 0.07 43.06 25.34
N LYS A 8 -0.17 44.25 24.78
CA LYS A 8 -1.27 44.60 23.88
C LYS A 8 -0.90 44.11 22.47
N GLY A 9 -1.65 43.14 21.91
CA GLY A 9 -1.40 42.65 20.55
C GLY A 9 -1.96 41.29 20.16
N ALA A 10 -2.62 40.54 21.04
CA ALA A 10 -3.30 39.29 20.65
C ALA A 10 -4.75 39.59 20.23
N PRO A 11 -5.15 39.33 18.96
CA PRO A 11 -6.54 39.44 18.55
C PRO A 11 -7.41 38.42 19.29
N ASN A 12 -8.60 38.88 19.70
CA ASN A 12 -9.60 38.11 20.42
C ASN A 12 -10.02 36.84 19.67
N GLY A 13 -10.04 35.70 20.36
CA GLY A 13 -10.79 34.53 19.91
C GLY A 13 -10.14 33.18 20.21
N ALA A 14 -10.71 32.49 21.19
CA ALA A 14 -10.66 31.04 21.42
C ALA A 14 -9.30 30.40 21.83
N GLY A 15 -9.10 30.27 23.14
CA GLY A 15 -8.20 29.27 23.73
C GLY A 15 -8.91 28.59 24.90
N GLY A 16 -9.70 27.55 24.62
CA GLY A 16 -10.39 26.75 25.63
C GLY A 16 -9.43 25.80 26.35
N GLN A 17 -9.57 25.75 27.67
CA GLN A 17 -8.82 24.93 28.62
C GLN A 17 -9.56 23.60 28.86
N PHE A 18 -8.82 22.56 29.27
CA PHE A 18 -9.25 21.17 29.44
C PHE A 18 -10.50 20.98 30.30
N ASP A 19 -11.42 20.14 29.83
CA ASP A 19 -12.44 19.50 30.66
C ASP A 19 -12.12 18.01 30.80
N ALA A 20 -12.27 17.51 32.01
CA ALA A 20 -12.02 16.13 32.38
C ALA A 20 -13.32 15.54 32.93
N ASN A 21 -14.14 14.89 32.08
CA ASN A 21 -15.12 13.84 32.42
C ASN A 21 -16.03 13.51 31.20
N PRO A 22 -16.96 12.53 31.28
CA PRO A 22 -16.82 11.09 31.45
C PRO A 22 -17.46 10.36 30.24
N MET A 23 -17.25 9.05 30.15
CA MET A 23 -18.07 8.05 29.45
C MET A 23 -19.45 8.55 28.94
N ARG A 24 -19.55 9.00 27.68
CA ARG A 24 -20.76 9.02 26.82
C ARG A 24 -20.43 9.56 25.42
N ASP A 25 -20.63 8.69 24.43
CA ASP A 25 -21.08 8.95 23.06
C ASP A 25 -20.89 10.38 22.48
N VAL A 26 -20.01 10.52 21.48
CA VAL A 26 -20.16 11.30 20.21
C VAL A 26 -18.78 11.66 19.63
N GLY A 27 -18.48 11.13 18.44
CA GLY A 27 -17.68 11.84 17.43
C GLY A 27 -16.14 11.74 17.46
N ARG A 28 -15.58 10.53 17.34
CA ARG A 28 -14.16 10.36 16.97
C ARG A 28 -13.96 10.91 15.54
N PRO A 29 -12.93 11.74 15.25
CA PRO A 29 -12.64 12.13 13.88
C PRO A 29 -12.32 10.86 13.07
N PRO A 30 -12.84 10.74 11.84
CA PRO A 30 -12.58 9.56 11.03
C PRO A 30 -11.08 9.49 10.77
N MET A 31 -10.49 8.33 11.06
CA MET A 31 -9.20 7.95 10.47
C MET A 31 -9.30 8.18 8.95
N PRO A 32 -8.23 8.61 8.25
CA PRO A 32 -8.24 8.52 6.79
C PRO A 32 -8.64 7.08 6.45
N PRO A 33 -9.60 6.88 5.53
CA PRO A 33 -10.04 5.55 5.22
C PRO A 33 -8.81 4.76 4.78
N THR A 34 -8.51 3.67 5.50
CA THR A 34 -7.85 2.51 4.90
C THR A 34 -8.52 2.33 3.54
N PRO A 35 -7.81 2.25 2.40
CA PRO A 35 -8.44 2.16 1.10
C PRO A 35 -9.47 1.03 1.16
N SER A 36 -10.72 1.43 1.28
CA SER A 36 -11.84 0.52 1.43
C SER A 36 -12.05 0.05 0.03
N ASN A 37 -11.63 -1.18 -0.25
CA ASN A 37 -11.82 -1.80 -1.55
C ASN A 37 -13.30 -2.16 -1.80
N GLN A 38 -14.23 -1.43 -1.18
CA GLN A 38 -15.66 -1.53 -1.41
C GLN A 38 -16.03 -0.52 -2.49
N PRO A 39 -16.33 -0.96 -3.72
CA PRO A 39 -16.81 -0.06 -4.74
C PRO A 39 -18.15 0.55 -4.29
N ALA A 40 -18.23 1.87 -4.36
CA ALA A 40 -19.50 2.60 -4.34
C ALA A 40 -20.43 1.97 -5.38
N SER A 41 -21.72 1.90 -5.05
CA SER A 41 -22.80 1.33 -5.87
C SER A 41 -23.01 2.06 -7.22
N GLY A 42 -22.01 2.00 -8.09
CA GLY A 42 -22.14 2.09 -9.52
C GLY A 42 -21.91 0.68 -10.05
N VAL A 43 -22.68 0.27 -11.06
CA VAL A 43 -22.49 -1.02 -11.74
C VAL A 43 -21.20 -0.94 -12.55
N TYR A 44 -20.06 -0.97 -11.86
CA TYR A 44 -18.78 -1.26 -12.47
C TYR A 44 -18.76 -2.77 -12.68
N PRO A 45 -18.37 -3.26 -13.88
CA PRO A 45 -18.11 -4.68 -14.03
C PRO A 45 -17.10 -5.09 -12.96
N ALA A 46 -17.37 -6.23 -12.30
CA ALA A 46 -16.40 -6.79 -11.38
C ALA A 46 -15.05 -6.94 -12.11
N PRO A 47 -13.92 -6.65 -11.44
CA PRO A 47 -12.62 -6.84 -12.05
C PRO A 47 -12.48 -8.30 -12.50
N PRO A 48 -11.77 -8.56 -13.61
CA PRO A 48 -11.56 -9.90 -14.08
C PRO A 48 -10.85 -10.74 -13.00
N ALA A 49 -11.15 -12.03 -12.93
CA ALA A 49 -10.66 -12.91 -11.87
C ALA A 49 -9.12 -12.93 -11.74
N TRP A 50 -8.40 -12.76 -12.86
CA TRP A 50 -6.94 -12.68 -12.85
C TRP A 50 -6.42 -11.44 -12.11
N GLU A 51 -7.14 -10.31 -12.16
CA GLU A 51 -6.73 -9.09 -11.47
C GLU A 51 -6.84 -9.28 -9.95
N THR A 52 -7.95 -9.85 -9.49
CA THR A 52 -8.14 -10.23 -8.08
C THR A 52 -7.07 -11.22 -7.63
N ALA A 53 -6.79 -12.26 -8.42
CA ALA A 53 -5.75 -13.24 -8.11
C ALA A 53 -4.35 -12.62 -8.00
N GLY A 54 -4.03 -11.62 -8.83
CA GLY A 54 -2.76 -10.90 -8.75
C GLY A 54 -2.61 -10.11 -7.44
N TRP A 55 -3.68 -9.42 -7.00
CA TRP A 55 -3.70 -8.73 -5.71
C TRP A 55 -3.61 -9.69 -4.52
N GLU A 56 -4.31 -10.82 -4.59
CA GLU A 56 -4.21 -11.86 -3.55
C GLU A 56 -2.80 -12.44 -3.46
N ALA A 57 -2.14 -12.68 -4.59
CA ALA A 57 -0.76 -13.15 -4.64
C ALA A 57 0.20 -12.15 -3.98
N LYS A 58 0.09 -10.85 -4.30
CA LYS A 58 0.85 -9.78 -3.63
C LYS A 58 0.64 -9.81 -2.12
N ASN A 59 -0.61 -9.76 -1.68
CA ASN A 59 -0.95 -9.71 -0.25
C ASN A 59 -0.40 -10.93 0.50
N ARG A 60 -0.44 -12.11 -0.12
CA ARG A 60 0.10 -13.33 0.47
C ARG A 60 1.63 -13.30 0.57
N ILE A 61 2.33 -12.82 -0.45
CA ILE A 61 3.80 -12.68 -0.43
C ILE A 61 4.23 -11.68 0.66
N ASP A 62 3.60 -10.51 0.71
CA ASP A 62 3.91 -9.48 1.71
C ASP A 62 3.62 -9.98 3.14
N LEU A 63 2.58 -10.79 3.32
CA LEU A 63 2.25 -11.41 4.61
C LEU A 63 3.30 -12.46 5.02
N LEU A 64 3.80 -13.27 4.09
CA LEU A 64 4.86 -14.24 4.37
C LEU A 64 6.16 -13.52 4.76
N ALA A 65 6.53 -12.49 4.01
CA ALA A 65 7.72 -11.68 4.28
C ALA A 65 7.63 -10.99 5.64
N SER A 66 6.50 -10.36 5.97
CA SER A 66 6.30 -9.69 7.28
C SER A 66 6.30 -10.65 8.48
N ARG A 67 5.98 -11.93 8.26
CA ARG A 67 6.06 -12.99 9.28
C ARG A 67 7.46 -13.61 9.41
N GLY A 68 8.42 -13.19 8.59
CA GLY A 68 9.78 -13.74 8.57
C GLY A 68 9.93 -15.02 7.74
N ASP A 69 8.89 -15.47 7.04
CA ASP A 69 8.99 -16.59 6.11
C ASP A 69 9.50 -16.14 4.74
N ALA A 70 10.79 -15.78 4.71
CA ALA A 70 11.46 -15.31 3.50
C ALA A 70 11.51 -16.38 2.41
N ALA A 71 11.71 -17.65 2.79
CA ALA A 71 11.79 -18.76 1.84
C ALA A 71 10.43 -19.02 1.17
N GLY A 72 9.35 -19.02 1.94
CA GLY A 72 7.99 -19.12 1.42
C GLY A 72 7.61 -17.94 0.52
N ALA A 73 7.96 -16.71 0.92
CA ALA A 73 7.73 -15.51 0.12
C ALA A 73 8.46 -15.55 -1.22
N VAL A 74 9.75 -15.91 -1.23
CA VAL A 74 10.55 -16.07 -2.46
C VAL A 74 10.00 -17.19 -3.34
N SER A 75 9.64 -18.33 -2.76
CA SER A 75 9.06 -19.45 -3.52
C SER A 75 7.77 -19.04 -4.22
N LEU A 76 6.89 -18.32 -3.53
CA LEU A 76 5.62 -17.85 -4.10
C LEU A 76 5.86 -16.76 -5.16
N ALA A 77 6.74 -15.80 -4.91
CA ALA A 77 7.10 -14.76 -5.87
C ALA A 77 7.64 -15.34 -7.19
N ARG A 78 8.54 -16.33 -7.11
CA ARG A 78 9.05 -17.02 -8.30
C ARG A 78 7.97 -17.79 -9.05
N SER A 79 7.03 -18.41 -8.33
CA SER A 79 5.95 -19.19 -8.97
C SER A 79 5.05 -18.34 -9.86
N ILE A 80 4.89 -17.05 -9.53
CA ILE A 80 4.11 -16.09 -10.31
C ILE A 80 4.96 -15.29 -11.30
N GLY A 81 6.23 -15.65 -11.48
CA GLY A 81 7.13 -15.04 -12.46
C GLY A 81 7.79 -13.73 -12.01
N ALA A 82 7.80 -13.42 -10.71
CA ALA A 82 8.51 -12.25 -10.19
C ALA A 82 10.01 -12.50 -10.04
N PHE A 83 10.80 -11.47 -10.29
CA PHE A 83 12.25 -11.48 -10.04
C PHE A 83 12.53 -11.27 -8.56
N CYS A 84 13.37 -12.13 -7.99
CA CYS A 84 13.76 -12.10 -6.58
C CYS A 84 15.20 -11.57 -6.41
N PRO A 85 15.64 -11.25 -5.18
CA PRO A 85 17.00 -10.77 -4.94
C PRO A 85 18.03 -11.82 -5.39
N GLY A 86 18.99 -11.38 -6.20
CA GLY A 86 20.00 -12.24 -6.82
C GLY A 86 19.63 -12.76 -8.21
N ASP A 87 18.37 -12.60 -8.65
CA ASP A 87 17.98 -12.94 -10.01
C ASP A 87 18.52 -11.89 -10.99
N ARG A 88 18.96 -12.35 -12.17
CA ARG A 88 19.41 -11.46 -13.24
C ARG A 88 18.21 -10.99 -14.06
N ILE A 89 17.87 -9.71 -13.94
CA ILE A 89 16.84 -9.09 -14.78
C ILE A 89 17.36 -9.05 -16.23
N PRO A 90 16.62 -9.63 -17.20
CA PRO A 90 17.04 -9.67 -18.59
C PRO A 90 17.06 -8.27 -19.21
N TYR A 91 17.93 -8.08 -20.22
CA TYR A 91 17.88 -6.89 -21.07
C TYR A 91 16.64 -6.96 -21.95
N ALA A 92 15.56 -6.36 -21.48
CA ALA A 92 14.28 -6.32 -22.15
C ALA A 92 13.64 -4.94 -22.00
N GLU A 93 12.52 -4.74 -22.69
CA GLU A 93 11.63 -3.61 -22.47
C GLU A 93 10.26 -4.15 -22.05
N GLY A 94 9.71 -3.62 -20.96
CA GLY A 94 8.38 -4.02 -20.48
C GLY A 94 8.23 -4.01 -18.97
N TYR A 95 7.00 -4.25 -18.53
CA TYR A 95 6.67 -4.35 -17.11
C TYR A 95 6.99 -5.74 -16.55
N VAL A 96 7.54 -5.75 -15.34
CA VAL A 96 7.92 -6.95 -14.59
C VAL A 96 7.51 -6.83 -13.14
N ALA A 97 7.30 -7.96 -12.48
CA ALA A 97 7.12 -8.01 -11.02
C ALA A 97 8.48 -8.24 -10.35
N ILE A 98 8.76 -7.52 -9.27
CA ILE A 98 9.99 -7.62 -8.49
C ILE A 98 9.62 -7.80 -7.02
N PHE A 99 10.23 -8.80 -6.39
CA PHE A 99 10.19 -8.98 -4.95
C PHE A 99 11.55 -8.59 -4.38
N ASP A 100 11.59 -7.60 -3.50
CA ASP A 100 12.84 -7.08 -2.91
C ASP A 100 13.27 -7.83 -1.62
N GLY A 101 12.47 -8.81 -1.19
CA GLY A 101 12.62 -9.51 0.08
C GLY A 101 11.65 -9.05 1.17
N ARG A 102 10.89 -7.97 0.94
CA ARG A 102 9.90 -7.41 1.86
C ARG A 102 8.54 -7.25 1.21
N THR A 103 8.51 -6.70 0.00
CA THR A 103 7.28 -6.39 -0.72
C THR A 103 7.38 -6.76 -2.18
N LEU A 104 6.25 -7.20 -2.75
CA LEU A 104 6.11 -7.39 -4.19
C LEU A 104 5.65 -6.09 -4.86
N GLU A 105 6.44 -5.60 -5.81
CA GLU A 105 6.19 -4.38 -6.58
C GLU A 105 6.27 -4.63 -8.08
N SER A 106 5.76 -3.69 -8.86
CA SER A 106 5.89 -3.69 -10.31
C SER A 106 6.96 -2.70 -10.73
N ALA A 107 7.70 -3.03 -11.78
CA ALA A 107 8.72 -2.16 -12.34
C ALA A 107 8.67 -2.19 -13.86
N PHE A 108 9.08 -1.09 -14.48
CA PHE A 108 9.33 -1.00 -15.91
C PHE A 108 10.82 -1.18 -16.18
N VAL A 109 11.17 -2.17 -17.01
CA VAL A 109 12.53 -2.38 -17.49
C VAL A 109 12.68 -1.68 -18.83
N GLN A 110 13.73 -0.88 -18.98
CA GLN A 110 14.14 -0.27 -20.24
C GLN A 110 15.63 -0.46 -20.44
N GLY A 111 16.02 -1.53 -21.14
CA GLY A 111 17.41 -1.88 -21.37
C GLY A 111 18.13 -2.19 -20.05
N ARG A 112 19.01 -1.30 -19.60
CA ARG A 112 19.76 -1.46 -18.33
C ARG A 112 19.09 -0.79 -17.13
N ARG A 113 18.00 -0.04 -17.35
CA ARG A 113 17.30 0.71 -16.30
C ARG A 113 16.08 -0.06 -15.83
N VAL A 114 15.86 -0.04 -14.53
CA VAL A 114 14.66 -0.58 -13.89
C VAL A 114 14.06 0.55 -13.07
N THR A 115 12.82 0.90 -13.36
CA THR A 115 12.09 1.97 -12.67
C THR A 115 10.90 1.35 -11.96
N MET A 116 10.82 1.49 -10.64
CA MET A 116 9.64 1.02 -9.88
C MET A 116 8.41 1.84 -10.27
N CYS A 117 7.28 1.16 -10.42
CA CYS A 117 5.98 1.79 -10.61
C CYS A 117 5.46 2.34 -9.28
N GLU A 118 4.66 3.39 -9.32
CA GLU A 118 4.03 3.95 -8.11
C GLU A 118 3.01 2.99 -7.48
N GLN A 119 2.44 2.10 -8.28
CA GLN A 119 1.45 1.13 -7.88
C GLN A 119 1.79 -0.24 -8.43
N PHE A 120 1.40 -1.28 -7.69
CA PHE A 120 1.47 -2.64 -8.17
C PHE A 120 0.48 -2.85 -9.31
N MET A 121 0.95 -3.54 -10.34
CA MET A 121 0.24 -3.84 -11.58
C MET A 121 0.04 -5.37 -11.65
N PRO A 122 -1.17 -5.90 -11.38
CA PRO A 122 -1.47 -7.34 -11.42
C PRO A 122 -1.12 -8.01 -12.75
N GLU A 123 -1.11 -7.24 -13.85
CA GLU A 123 -0.66 -7.63 -15.17
C GLU A 123 0.85 -7.88 -15.27
N THR A 124 1.61 -7.75 -14.18
CA THR A 124 3.03 -8.11 -14.16
C THR A 124 3.29 -9.52 -13.64
N VAL A 125 2.26 -10.18 -13.09
CA VAL A 125 2.36 -11.52 -12.50
C VAL A 125 1.57 -12.57 -13.27
N ARG A 126 2.04 -13.81 -13.25
CA ARG A 126 1.36 -14.96 -13.86
C ARG A 126 0.42 -15.58 -12.82
N VAL A 127 -0.88 -15.50 -13.10
CA VAL A 127 -1.93 -16.07 -12.26
C VAL A 127 -2.92 -16.85 -13.12
N PRO A 128 -3.61 -17.88 -12.57
CA PRO A 128 -4.58 -18.66 -13.30
C PRO A 128 -5.66 -17.80 -13.95
N GLY A 129 -6.06 -18.13 -15.18
CA GLY A 129 -7.12 -17.43 -15.91
C GLY A 129 -6.69 -16.14 -16.60
N ARG A 130 -5.40 -15.80 -16.59
CA ARG A 130 -4.86 -14.65 -17.32
C ARG A 130 -4.58 -14.94 -18.79
N ASP A 131 -3.99 -16.09 -19.08
CA ASP A 131 -3.59 -16.53 -20.43
C ASP A 131 -4.54 -17.60 -21.02
N ALA A 132 -5.74 -17.75 -20.41
CA ALA A 132 -6.73 -18.78 -20.75
C ALA A 132 -7.71 -18.31 -21.85
#